data_AF-U2RBP5-F1
#
_entry.id   AF-U2RBP5-F1
#
_cell.length_a   1.000
_cell.length_b   1.000
_cell.length_c   1.000
_cell.angle_alpha   90.00
_cell.angle_beta   90.00
_cell.angle_gamma   90.00
#
_symmetry.space_group_name_H-M   'P 1'
#
loop_
_entity.id
_entity.type
_entity.pdbx_description
1 polymer ?
#
loop_
_entity_poly.entity_id
_entity_poly.type
_entity_poly.pdbx_seq_one_letter_code
_entity_poly.pdbx_strand_id
1 'polypeptide(L)' 'MFPYEQLRRRPDVEAPNLFAADAADRLLADTAGDAVLQPGLVVIGDAYGALTLAAAERGARGIRVHQD' A
#
# COMPACT_ATOMS: atom_id res chain seq x y z
N MET A 1 11.39 6.78 1.36
CA MET A 1 11.28 5.47 0.70
C MET A 1 10.50 4.64 1.68
N PHE A 2 9.31 4.19 1.28
CA PHE A 2 8.38 3.55 2.18
C PHE A 2 8.93 2.22 2.74
N PRO A 3 8.91 1.98 4.06
CA PRO A 3 9.47 0.77 4.67
C PRO A 3 8.51 -0.43 4.57
N TYR A 4 8.37 -0.99 3.37
CA TYR A 4 7.47 -2.13 3.10
C TYR A 4 7.75 -3.36 3.99
N GLU A 5 8.99 -3.56 4.41
CA GLU A 5 9.41 -4.66 5.27
C GLU A 5 8.82 -4.61 6.69
N GLN A 6 8.32 -3.44 7.12
CA GLN A 6 7.68 -3.27 8.43
C GLN A 6 6.19 -3.59 8.40
N LEU A 7 5.61 -3.81 7.23
CA LEU A 7 4.21 -4.19 7.09
C LEU A 7 3.97 -5.60 7.64
N ARG A 8 2.80 -5.78 8.24
CA ARG A 8 2.37 -7.02 8.89
C ARG A 8 1.13 -7.55 8.17
N ARG A 9 1.00 -8.86 8.09
CA ARG A 9 -0.11 -9.54 7.38
C ARG A 9 -1.38 -9.70 8.21
N ARG A 10 -1.49 -9.04 9.37
CA ARG A 10 -2.60 -9.23 10.31
C ARG A 10 -3.96 -9.05 9.60
N PRO A 11 -4.94 -9.95 9.78
CA PRO A 11 -4.99 -11.06 10.75
C PRO A 11 -4.39 -12.39 10.26
N ASP A 12 -3.83 -12.44 9.07
CA ASP A 12 -3.28 -13.66 8.48
C ASP A 12 -1.97 -14.12 9.15
N VAL A 13 -1.65 -15.39 8.90
CA VAL A 13 -0.41 -16.03 9.36
C VAL A 13 0.81 -15.31 8.79
N GLU A 14 1.82 -15.13 9.65
CA GLU A 14 3.12 -14.61 9.30
C GLU A 14 4.14 -15.75 9.22
N ALA A 15 4.98 -15.72 8.18
CA ALA A 15 6.07 -16.66 7.98
C ALA A 15 7.17 -15.99 7.15
N PRO A 16 8.42 -16.48 7.16
CA PRO A 16 9.54 -15.84 6.46
C PRO A 16 9.36 -15.65 4.94
N ASN A 17 8.47 -16.42 4.32
CA ASN A 17 8.14 -16.37 2.89
C ASN A 17 6.76 -15.76 2.61
N LEU A 18 6.05 -15.29 3.64
CA LEU A 18 4.75 -14.64 3.52
C LEU A 18 4.91 -13.15 3.81
N PHE A 19 5.00 -12.34 2.75
CA PHE A 19 5.19 -10.91 2.85
C PHE A 19 3.85 -10.16 2.78
N ALA A 20 3.78 -8.99 3.43
CA ALA A 20 2.61 -8.11 3.37
C ALA A 20 2.60 -7.20 2.13
N ALA A 21 3.68 -7.20 1.35
CA ALA A 21 3.78 -6.50 0.09
C ALA A 21 4.70 -7.28 -0.85
N ASP A 22 4.47 -7.16 -2.15
CA ASP A 22 5.29 -7.80 -3.17
C ASP A 22 5.90 -6.79 -4.16
N ALA A 23 6.48 -7.29 -5.25
CA ALA A 23 7.08 -6.45 -6.28
C ALA A 23 6.04 -5.62 -7.07
N ALA A 24 4.80 -6.12 -7.19
CA ALA A 24 3.73 -5.42 -7.88
C ALA A 24 3.28 -4.19 -7.08
N ASP A 25 3.16 -4.31 -5.75
CA ASP A 25 2.83 -3.16 -4.88
C ASP A 25 3.84 -2.02 -5.03
N ARG A 26 5.13 -2.37 -5.02
CA ARG A 26 6.23 -1.41 -5.18
C ARG A 26 6.19 -0.75 -6.56
N LEU A 27 6.01 -1.56 -7.61
CA LEU A 27 5.90 -1.06 -8.98
C LEU A 27 4.73 -0.09 -9.14
N LEU A 28 3.57 -0.42 -8.56
CA LEU A 28 2.37 0.43 -8.62
C LEU A 28 2.59 1.74 -7.85
N ALA A 29 3.17 1.71 -6.65
CA ALA A 29 3.45 2.91 -5.87
C ALA A 29 4.45 3.84 -6.58
N ASP A 30 5.50 3.27 -7.17
CA ASP A 30 6.50 4.02 -7.94
C ASP A 30 5.87 4.62 -9.20
N THR A 31 5.06 3.84 -9.93
CA THR A 31 4.38 4.28 -11.15
C THR A 31 3.34 5.37 -10.88
N ALA A 32 2.55 5.21 -9.81
CA ALA A 32 1.52 6.17 -9.44
C ALA A 32 2.14 7.53 -9.07
N GLY A 33 3.34 7.54 -8.49
CA GLY A 33 4.08 8.77 -8.36
C GLY A 33 3.34 9.81 -7.50
N ASP A 34 3.39 11.06 -7.93
CA ASP A 34 2.67 12.17 -7.30
C ASP A 34 1.18 12.22 -7.73
N ALA A 35 0.72 11.34 -8.61
CA ALA A 35 -0.69 11.27 -8.99
C ALA A 35 -1.58 10.91 -7.79
N VAL A 36 -1.03 10.23 -6.78
CA VAL A 36 -1.73 9.91 -5.51
C VAL A 36 -2.10 11.14 -4.69
N LEU A 37 -1.49 12.30 -4.96
CA LEU A 37 -1.78 13.56 -4.26
C LEU A 37 -3.05 14.24 -4.79
N GLN A 38 -3.59 13.77 -5.92
CA GLN A 38 -4.84 14.29 -6.46
C GLN A 38 -6.01 13.92 -5.54
N PRO A 39 -7.00 14.81 -5.34
CA PRO A 39 -8.18 14.51 -4.57
C PRO A 39 -8.95 13.31 -5.13
N GLY A 40 -9.59 12.55 -4.24
CA GLY A 40 -10.48 11.46 -4.63
C GLY A 40 -9.82 10.11 -4.85
N LEU A 41 -8.55 9.93 -4.42
CA LEU A 41 -7.83 8.66 -4.47
C LEU A 41 -8.64 7.50 -3.88
N VAL A 42 -8.74 6.43 -4.67
CA VAL A 42 -9.32 5.14 -4.25
C VAL A 42 -8.28 4.06 -4.48
N VAL A 43 -8.02 3.24 -3.46
CA VAL A 43 -7.15 2.07 -3.53
C VAL A 43 -8.02 0.82 -3.40
N ILE A 44 -7.87 -0.12 -4.33
CA ILE A 44 -8.67 -1.34 -4.41
C ILE A 44 -7.73 -2.55 -4.38
N GLY A 45 -8.10 -3.60 -3.64
CA GLY A 45 -7.33 -4.84 -3.57
C GLY A 45 -6.06 -4.72 -2.72
N ASP A 46 -6.04 -3.80 -1.76
CA ASP A 46 -4.86 -3.54 -0.91
C ASP A 46 -4.88 -4.41 0.34
N ALA A 47 -4.56 -5.69 0.17
CA ALA A 47 -4.73 -6.76 1.17
C ALA A 47 -4.17 -6.40 2.55
N TYR A 48 -2.98 -5.79 2.60
CA TYR A 48 -2.30 -5.47 3.86
C TYR A 48 -1.92 -3.99 3.99
N GLY A 49 -2.52 -3.11 3.17
CA GLY A 49 -2.32 -1.67 3.26
C GLY A 49 -1.05 -1.13 2.60
N ALA A 50 -0.36 -1.93 1.79
CA ALA A 50 0.92 -1.58 1.18
C ALA A 50 0.82 -0.33 0.30
N LEU A 51 -0.22 -0.25 -0.54
CA LEU A 51 -0.43 0.88 -1.45
C LEU A 51 -0.96 2.10 -0.70
N THR A 52 -1.92 1.89 0.20
CA THR A 52 -2.56 2.94 0.99
C THR A 52 -1.55 3.66 1.87
N LEU A 53 -0.72 2.90 2.60
CA LEU A 53 0.25 3.48 3.53
C LEU A 53 1.41 4.15 2.79
N ALA A 54 1.85 3.61 1.65
CA ALA A 54 2.83 4.27 0.79
C ALA A 54 2.29 5.60 0.22
N ALA A 55 1.04 5.63 -0.23
CA ALA A 55 0.41 6.88 -0.68
C ALA A 55 0.28 7.90 0.46
N ALA A 56 -0.08 7.45 1.67
CA ALA A 56 -0.16 8.30 2.85
C ALA A 56 1.22 8.86 3.27
N GLU A 57 2.29 8.06 3.23
CA GLU A 57 3.68 8.51 3.47
C GLU A 57 4.05 9.64 2.50
N ARG A 58 3.63 9.52 1.24
CA ARG A 58 3.86 10.53 0.20
C ARG A 58 3.03 11.80 0.39
N GLY A 59 2.03 11.77 1.28
CA GLY A 59 1.21 12.93 1.64
C GLY A 59 -0.21 12.91 1.08
N ALA A 60 -0.66 11.80 0.48
CA ALA A 60 -2.06 11.66 0.05
C ALA A 60 -3.01 11.77 1.26
N ARG A 61 -4.19 12.37 1.02
CA ARG A 61 -5.22 12.59 2.06
C ARG A 61 -6.59 12.18 1.54
N GLY A 62 -7.48 11.81 2.46
CA GLY A 62 -8.83 11.39 2.11
C GLY A 62 -8.87 10.08 1.30
N ILE A 63 -7.90 9.20 1.53
CA ILE A 63 -7.75 7.92 0.82
C ILE A 63 -8.95 7.03 1.18
N ARG A 64 -9.65 6.54 0.16
CA ARG A 64 -10.69 5.51 0.33
C ARG A 64 -10.11 4.17 -0.08
N VAL A 65 -10.31 3.16 0.74
CA VAL A 65 -9.68 1.85 0.55
C VAL A 65 -10.75 0.77 0.53
N HIS A 66 -10.59 -0.18 -0.39
CA HIS A 66 -11.29 -1.45 -0.37
C HIS A 66 -10.26 -2.57 -0.25
N GLN A 67 -10.39 -3.37 0.80
CA GLN A 67 -9.62 -4.58 1.06
C GLN A 67 -10.57 -5.78 0.88
N ASP A 68 -10.05 -6.86 0.29
CA ASP A 68 -10.78 -8.12 0.12
C ASP A 68 -10.77 -8.98 1.40
#